data_AF-A0A9D1TCI8-F1
#
_entry.id   AF-A0A9D1TCI8-F1
#
_cell.length_a   1.000
_cell.length_b   1.000
_cell.length_c   1.000
_cell.angle_alpha   90.00
_cell.angle_beta   90.00
_cell.angle_gamma   90.00
#
_symmetry.space_group_name_H-M   'P 1'
#
loop_
_entity.id
_entity.type
_entity.pdbx_description
1 polymer ?
#
loop_
_entity_poly.entity_id
_entity_poly.type
_entity_poly.pdbx_seq_one_letter_code
_entity_poly.pdbx_strand_id
1 'polypeptide(L)'
;MQPILLVRAARPGAIFLGGRFAGEVEESREMALPVAAQGAQILQFFPYDDSLPMARKLVFSRGRPVASAWSALKGVRAVSWPCGAVEIELEPSSAQKSAAAQARRVGEMDVLEEETETGQRLTLSRAGNVLLCVEGREATLRADGSVYVLSELGDEVGHARAAVYTPTAEGYALASSDMLWAQGAPVWPQSPEACALAALQAQLLALSGEAEGYLAAGYAR
;
A
#
# COMPACT_ATOMS: atom_id res chain seq x y z
N MET A 1 -15.16 14.92 -10.94
CA MET A 1 -14.59 14.52 -12.24
C MET A 1 -13.92 13.17 -12.05
N GLN A 2 -14.21 12.19 -12.91
CA GLN A 2 -13.54 10.89 -12.87
C GLN A 2 -12.20 11.01 -13.62
N PRO A 3 -11.04 10.75 -12.98
CA PRO A 3 -9.76 10.82 -13.66
C PRO A 3 -9.62 9.70 -14.69
N ILE A 4 -8.86 9.99 -15.75
CA ILE A 4 -8.40 9.01 -16.74
C ILE A 4 -6.90 8.83 -16.53
N LEU A 5 -6.47 7.59 -16.36
CA LEU A 5 -5.07 7.20 -16.30
C LEU A 5 -4.63 6.73 -17.69
N LEU A 6 -3.70 7.46 -18.31
CA LEU A 6 -3.05 7.05 -19.56
C LEU A 6 -1.78 6.28 -19.18
N VAL A 7 -1.75 4.99 -19.46
CA VAL A 7 -0.66 4.09 -19.08
C VAL A 7 0.20 3.79 -20.31
N ARG A 8 1.50 4.01 -20.16
CA ARG A 8 2.56 3.62 -21.10
C ARG A 8 3.59 2.80 -20.36
N ALA A 9 4.31 1.96 -21.07
CA ALA A 9 5.41 1.19 -20.52
C ALA A 9 6.55 1.11 -21.52
N ALA A 10 7.80 1.17 -21.03
CA ALA A 10 8.99 1.02 -21.86
C ALA A 10 9.15 -0.41 -22.45
N ARG A 11 8.31 -1.34 -22.01
CA ARG A 11 8.27 -2.74 -22.42
C ARG A 11 6.80 -3.19 -22.56
N PRO A 12 6.49 -4.13 -23.45
CA PRO A 12 5.15 -4.70 -23.53
C PRO A 12 4.84 -5.56 -22.30
N GLY A 13 3.57 -5.59 -21.91
CA GLY A 13 3.10 -6.42 -20.81
C GLY A 13 1.65 -6.22 -20.42
N ALA A 14 1.20 -7.02 -19.45
CA ALA A 14 -0.17 -6.99 -18.95
C ALA A 14 -0.33 -6.01 -17.78
N ILE A 15 -1.46 -5.29 -17.74
CA ILE A 15 -1.83 -4.39 -16.66
C ILE A 15 -3.05 -4.92 -15.92
N PHE A 16 -2.97 -4.85 -14.60
CA PHE A 16 -4.08 -5.08 -13.70
C PHE A 16 -4.33 -3.83 -12.86
N LEU A 17 -5.60 -3.51 -12.63
CA LEU A 17 -6.02 -2.41 -11.78
C LEU A 17 -6.98 -2.94 -10.72
N GLY A 18 -6.62 -2.77 -9.44
CA GLY A 18 -7.37 -3.32 -8.32
C GLY A 18 -7.50 -4.84 -8.37
N GLY A 19 -6.47 -5.53 -8.88
CA GLY A 19 -6.44 -6.99 -9.04
C GLY A 19 -7.25 -7.52 -10.23
N ARG A 20 -7.83 -6.66 -11.08
CA ARG A 20 -8.57 -7.06 -12.28
C ARG A 20 -7.75 -6.76 -13.53
N PHE A 21 -7.77 -7.67 -14.49
CA PHE A 21 -7.13 -7.45 -15.78
C PHE A 21 -7.76 -6.23 -16.46
N ALA A 22 -6.92 -5.25 -16.79
CA ALA A 22 -7.35 -3.97 -17.37
C ALA A 22 -6.99 -3.88 -18.87
N GLY A 23 -5.96 -4.61 -19.30
CA GLY A 23 -5.53 -4.67 -20.69
C GLY A 23 -4.03 -4.92 -20.81
N GLU A 24 -3.52 -4.80 -22.04
CA GLU A 24 -2.10 -4.91 -22.36
C GLU A 24 -1.58 -3.55 -22.82
N VAL A 25 -0.31 -3.28 -22.50
CA VAL A 25 0.40 -2.10 -23.00
C VAL A 25 1.43 -2.56 -24.01
N GLU A 26 1.55 -1.81 -25.10
CA GLU A 26 2.56 -2.00 -26.13
C GLU A 26 3.49 -0.77 -26.12
N GLU A 27 4.75 -0.95 -26.54
CA GLU A 27 5.78 0.11 -26.49
C GLU A 27 5.35 1.41 -27.23
N SER A 28 4.51 1.28 -28.25
CA SER A 28 4.05 2.39 -29.10
C SER A 28 2.62 2.86 -28.82
N ARG A 29 1.90 2.26 -27.86
CA ARG A 29 0.48 2.53 -27.64
C ARG A 29 0.14 2.80 -26.18
N GLU A 30 -0.46 3.95 -25.93
CA GLU A 30 -1.02 4.26 -24.62
C GLU A 30 -2.35 3.53 -24.40
N MET A 31 -2.57 3.10 -23.16
CA MET A 31 -3.82 2.53 -22.70
C MET A 31 -4.53 3.51 -21.77
N ALA A 32 -5.78 3.83 -22.05
CA ALA A 32 -6.58 4.72 -21.20
C ALA A 32 -7.46 3.89 -20.24
N LEU A 33 -7.29 4.12 -18.94
CA LEU A 33 -8.04 3.45 -17.88
C LEU A 33 -8.83 4.45 -17.04
N PRO A 34 -10.15 4.29 -16.86
CA PRO A 34 -10.88 5.04 -15.87
C PRO A 34 -10.45 4.61 -14.46
N VAL A 35 -10.17 5.57 -13.59
CA VAL A 35 -9.78 5.33 -12.19
C VAL A 35 -10.76 6.00 -11.24
N ALA A 36 -10.90 5.47 -10.02
CA ALA A 36 -11.75 6.11 -9.01
C ALA A 36 -11.18 7.50 -8.66
N ALA A 37 -12.08 8.47 -8.48
CA ALA A 37 -11.69 9.84 -8.15
C ALA A 37 -11.17 10.00 -6.71
N GLN A 38 -11.38 9.01 -5.84
CA GLN A 38 -11.04 9.05 -4.43
C GLN A 38 -10.44 7.72 -3.99
N GLY A 39 -9.41 7.79 -3.14
CA GLY A 39 -8.81 6.63 -2.50
C GLY A 39 -7.61 6.06 -3.28
N ALA A 40 -7.17 4.89 -2.83
CA ALA A 40 -6.04 4.18 -3.41
C ALA A 40 -6.50 3.18 -4.48
N GLN A 41 -5.74 3.11 -5.57
CA GLN A 41 -5.88 2.12 -6.64
C GLN A 41 -4.55 1.38 -6.79
N ILE A 42 -4.59 0.05 -6.83
CA ILE A 42 -3.38 -0.75 -7.03
C ILE A 42 -3.21 -1.03 -8.51
N LEU A 43 -2.18 -0.48 -9.13
CA LEU A 43 -1.75 -0.80 -10.48
C LEU A 43 -0.71 -1.91 -10.41
N GLN A 44 -0.86 -2.98 -11.19
CA GLN A 44 0.15 -4.01 -11.35
C GLN A 44 0.52 -4.12 -12.83
N PHE A 45 1.80 -4.30 -13.10
CA PHE A 45 2.34 -4.47 -14.44
C PHE A 45 3.22 -5.71 -14.49
N PHE A 46 2.95 -6.55 -15.48
CA PHE A 46 3.65 -7.80 -15.74
C PHE A 46 4.31 -7.71 -17.12
N PRO A 47 5.60 -7.34 -17.18
CA PRO A 47 6.36 -7.35 -18.42
C PRO A 47 6.35 -8.75 -19.05
N TYR A 48 6.36 -8.81 -20.39
CA TYR A 48 6.50 -10.08 -21.12
C TYR A 48 7.96 -10.48 -21.38
N ASP A 49 8.91 -9.67 -20.92
CA ASP A 49 10.35 -9.94 -20.98
C ASP A 49 10.90 -10.34 -19.59
N ASP A 50 12.23 -10.40 -19.47
CA ASP A 50 12.92 -10.77 -18.22
C ASP A 50 12.91 -9.65 -17.15
N SER A 51 12.10 -8.60 -17.32
CA SER A 51 11.92 -7.55 -16.31
C SER A 51 11.04 -8.04 -15.16
N LEU A 52 11.28 -7.50 -13.96
CA LEU A 52 10.47 -7.85 -12.80
C LEU A 52 9.08 -7.23 -12.89
N PRO A 53 8.02 -7.97 -12.53
CA PRO A 53 6.70 -7.39 -12.33
C PRO A 53 6.71 -6.34 -11.24
N MET A 54 5.86 -5.31 -11.38
CA MET A 54 5.80 -4.19 -10.46
C MET A 54 4.37 -3.89 -10.03
N ALA A 55 4.22 -3.45 -8.78
CA ALA A 55 2.93 -3.00 -8.23
C ALA A 55 3.07 -1.61 -7.59
N ARG A 56 2.09 -0.73 -7.83
CA ARG A 56 2.10 0.66 -7.38
C ARG A 56 0.73 1.09 -6.86
N LYS A 57 0.74 1.74 -5.69
CA LYS A 57 -0.44 2.33 -5.05
C LYS A 57 -0.63 3.76 -5.54
N LEU A 58 -1.59 3.96 -6.43
CA LEU A 58 -1.95 5.27 -6.97
C LEU A 58 -3.03 5.89 -6.09
N VAL A 59 -2.73 7.00 -5.41
CA VAL A 59 -3.68 7.66 -4.50
C VAL A 59 -4.28 8.90 -5.15
N PHE A 60 -5.61 8.95 -5.22
CA PHE A 60 -6.36 10.08 -5.76
C PHE A 60 -7.22 10.75 -4.67
N SER A 61 -7.36 12.07 -4.78
CA SER A 61 -8.29 12.88 -4.01
C SER A 61 -9.01 13.85 -4.93
N ARG A 62 -10.35 13.82 -4.94
CA ARG A 62 -11.20 14.67 -5.80
C ARG A 62 -10.80 14.64 -7.28
N GLY A 63 -10.36 13.48 -7.76
CA GLY A 63 -9.96 13.25 -9.15
C GLY A 63 -8.54 13.70 -9.48
N ARG A 64 -7.72 14.05 -8.48
CA ARG A 64 -6.33 14.48 -8.67
C ARG A 64 -5.35 13.58 -7.92
N PRO A 65 -4.14 13.34 -8.46
CA PRO A 65 -3.06 12.71 -7.72
C PRO A 65 -2.76 13.40 -6.39
N VAL A 66 -2.60 12.62 -5.33
CA VAL A 66 -2.10 13.12 -4.04
C VAL A 66 -0.58 13.25 -4.14
N ALA A 67 -0.07 14.48 -4.19
CA ALA A 67 1.32 14.78 -4.51
C ALA A 67 2.34 13.97 -3.69
N SER A 68 2.17 13.88 -2.37
CA SER A 68 3.08 13.14 -1.48
C SER A 68 3.16 11.64 -1.78
N ALA A 69 2.04 11.03 -2.20
CA ALA A 69 2.00 9.62 -2.58
C ALA A 69 2.63 9.37 -3.95
N TRP A 70 2.46 10.31 -4.88
CA TRP A 70 2.92 10.17 -6.26
C TRP A 70 4.40 10.50 -6.45
N SER A 71 4.92 11.50 -5.73
CA SER A 71 6.35 11.86 -5.79
C SER A 71 7.27 10.74 -5.31
N ALA A 72 6.74 9.79 -4.53
CA ALA A 72 7.48 8.67 -3.99
C ALA A 72 7.38 7.39 -4.87
N LEU A 73 6.66 7.44 -6.00
CA LEU A 73 6.49 6.28 -6.89
C LEU A 73 7.76 6.02 -7.71
N LYS A 74 8.40 4.88 -7.44
CA LYS A 74 9.54 4.39 -8.23
C LYS A 74 9.13 3.73 -9.53
N GLY A 75 9.94 3.89 -10.58
CA GLY A 75 9.69 3.23 -11.87
C GLY A 75 8.37 3.68 -12.49
N VAL A 76 7.86 4.83 -12.07
CA VAL A 76 6.68 5.50 -12.62
C VAL A 76 7.08 6.94 -12.87
N ARG A 77 7.04 7.38 -14.12
CA ARG A 77 7.07 8.81 -14.44
C ARG A 77 5.65 9.27 -14.66
N ALA A 78 5.22 10.32 -13.98
CA ALA A 78 3.84 10.77 -14.03
C ALA A 78 3.72 12.24 -14.44
N VAL A 79 2.75 12.54 -15.29
CA VAL A 79 2.37 13.89 -15.72
C VAL A 79 0.88 14.09 -15.47
N SER A 80 0.52 15.14 -14.73
CA SER A 80 -0.88 15.52 -14.53
C SER A 80 -1.28 16.63 -15.49
N TRP A 81 -2.29 16.37 -16.32
CA TRP A 81 -2.77 17.32 -17.32
C TRP A 81 -3.89 18.22 -16.77
N PRO A 82 -4.03 19.47 -17.25
CA PRO A 82 -5.09 20.38 -16.79
C PRO A 82 -6.52 19.85 -16.96
N CYS A 83 -6.73 18.95 -17.92
CA CYS A 83 -8.03 18.32 -18.19
C CYS A 83 -8.42 17.22 -17.18
N GLY A 84 -7.56 16.90 -16.21
CA GLY A 84 -7.81 15.86 -15.21
C GLY A 84 -7.37 14.45 -15.64
N ALA A 85 -6.73 14.32 -16.80
CA ALA A 85 -6.01 13.11 -17.19
C ALA A 85 -4.64 13.06 -16.48
N VAL A 86 -4.20 11.85 -16.18
CA VAL A 86 -2.87 11.59 -15.62
C VAL A 86 -2.17 10.59 -16.53
N GLU A 87 -1.05 10.98 -17.11
CA GLU A 87 -0.20 10.09 -17.90
C GLU A 87 0.86 9.48 -17.00
N ILE A 88 1.09 8.17 -17.14
CA ILE A 88 2.16 7.46 -16.47
C ILE A 88 2.97 6.63 -17.47
N GLU A 89 4.28 6.62 -17.30
CA GLU A 89 5.21 5.73 -17.97
C GLU A 89 5.82 4.78 -16.94
N LEU A 90 5.69 3.47 -17.18
CA LEU A 90 6.19 2.40 -16.33
C LEU A 90 7.59 1.95 -16.78
N GLU A 91 8.52 1.94 -15.83
CA GLU A 91 9.91 1.53 -15.99
C GLU A 91 10.22 0.43 -14.96
N PRO A 92 9.94 -0.85 -15.27
CA PRO A 92 10.23 -1.96 -14.38
C PRO A 92 11.75 -2.17 -14.22
N SER A 93 12.17 -2.66 -13.05
CA SER A 93 13.56 -3.04 -12.81
C SER A 93 13.91 -4.33 -13.58
N SER A 94 15.12 -4.42 -14.14
CA SER A 94 15.57 -5.67 -14.75
C SER A 94 15.89 -6.73 -13.69
N ALA A 95 15.59 -8.00 -13.97
CA ALA A 95 15.93 -9.11 -13.07
C ALA A 95 17.44 -9.18 -12.75
N GLN A 96 18.30 -8.78 -13.69
CA GLN A 96 19.76 -8.74 -13.51
C GLN A 96 20.23 -7.65 -12.51
N LYS A 97 19.49 -6.54 -12.36
CA LYS A 97 19.81 -5.49 -11.35
C LYS A 97 19.28 -5.82 -9.95
N SER A 98 18.46 -6.86 -9.82
CA SER A 98 17.88 -7.33 -8.55
C SER A 98 18.51 -8.64 -8.07
N ALA A 99 19.78 -8.91 -8.39
CA ALA A 99 20.52 -10.04 -7.83
C ALA A 99 20.68 -9.99 -6.29
N ALA A 100 20.12 -8.98 -5.63
CA ALA A 100 19.97 -8.87 -4.18
C ALA A 100 18.59 -9.33 -3.65
N ALA A 101 17.57 -9.53 -4.50
CA ALA A 101 16.30 -10.14 -4.10
C ALA A 101 16.47 -11.67 -4.02
N GLN A 102 16.94 -12.15 -2.85
CA GLN A 102 17.02 -13.58 -2.60
C GLN A 102 15.62 -14.19 -2.60
N ALA A 103 15.31 -14.97 -3.63
CA ALA A 103 14.14 -15.83 -3.63
C ALA A 103 14.20 -16.75 -2.40
N ARG A 104 13.19 -16.66 -1.52
CA ARG A 104 13.09 -17.47 -0.30
C ARG A 104 11.95 -18.46 -0.45
N ARG A 105 12.20 -19.72 -0.06
CA ARG A 105 11.19 -20.78 -0.03
C ARG A 105 10.32 -20.61 1.22
N VAL A 106 9.01 -20.47 1.05
CA VAL A 106 8.01 -20.44 2.13
C VAL A 106 6.99 -21.55 1.85
N GLY A 107 7.08 -22.66 2.58
CA GLY A 107 6.33 -23.87 2.26
C GLY A 107 6.64 -24.37 0.85
N GLU A 108 5.62 -24.44 -0.02
CA GLU A 108 5.77 -24.81 -1.43
C GLU A 108 6.02 -23.59 -2.36
N MET A 109 5.94 -22.37 -1.85
CA MET A 109 6.02 -21.14 -2.65
C MET A 109 7.44 -20.59 -2.70
N ASP A 110 7.88 -20.18 -3.90
CA ASP A 110 9.06 -19.34 -4.09
C ASP A 110 8.63 -17.87 -4.03
N VAL A 111 9.18 -17.13 -3.07
CA VAL A 111 8.78 -15.77 -2.74
C VAL A 111 9.93 -14.79 -2.98
N LEU A 112 9.64 -13.65 -3.61
CA LEU A 112 10.55 -12.51 -3.74
C LEU A 112 10.11 -11.40 -2.79
N GLU A 113 11.06 -10.86 -2.02
CA GLU A 113 10.84 -9.65 -1.22
C GLU A 113 11.31 -8.43 -2.00
N GLU A 114 10.42 -7.44 -2.14
CA GLU A 114 10.79 -6.10 -2.58
C GLU A 114 10.36 -5.10 -1.51
N GLU A 115 11.33 -4.37 -0.97
CA GLU A 115 11.05 -3.18 -0.17
C GLU A 115 11.03 -1.98 -1.12
N THR A 116 9.87 -1.35 -1.26
CA THR A 116 9.74 -0.12 -2.03
C THR A 116 10.40 1.03 -1.27
N GLU A 117 10.88 2.06 -1.96
CA GLU A 117 11.41 3.28 -1.29
C GLU A 117 10.36 4.05 -0.48
N THR A 118 9.07 3.68 -0.61
CA THR A 118 7.97 4.20 0.22
C THR A 118 7.80 3.45 1.56
N GLY A 119 8.64 2.45 1.85
CA GLY A 119 8.54 1.60 3.04
C GLY A 119 7.49 0.49 2.92
N GLN A 120 6.79 0.37 1.79
CA GLN A 120 5.90 -0.75 1.52
C GLN A 120 6.71 -2.00 1.22
N ARG A 121 6.31 -3.13 1.80
CA ARG A 121 6.95 -4.43 1.59
C ARG A 121 6.02 -5.29 0.73
N LEU A 122 6.53 -5.71 -0.42
CA LEU A 122 5.85 -6.58 -1.37
C LEU A 122 6.38 -8.00 -1.24
N THR A 123 5.44 -8.94 -1.18
CA THR A 123 5.72 -10.36 -1.27
C THR A 123 5.19 -10.83 -2.62
N LEU A 124 6.11 -11.16 -3.54
CA LEU A 124 5.76 -11.60 -4.88
C LEU A 124 5.96 -13.11 -5.02
N SER A 125 5.15 -13.77 -5.84
CA SER A 125 5.47 -15.13 -6.31
C SER A 125 6.65 -15.08 -7.28
N ARG A 126 7.25 -16.23 -7.57
CA ARG A 126 8.26 -16.35 -8.65
C ARG A 126 7.73 -15.97 -10.04
N ALA A 127 6.42 -16.04 -10.27
CA ALA A 127 5.76 -15.53 -11.48
C ALA A 127 5.45 -14.02 -11.38
N GLY A 128 5.84 -13.37 -10.28
CA GLY A 128 5.66 -11.95 -9.99
C GLY A 128 4.26 -11.53 -9.57
N ASN A 129 3.37 -12.47 -9.26
CA ASN A 129 2.07 -12.14 -8.69
C ASN A 129 2.27 -11.52 -7.31
N VAL A 130 1.59 -10.41 -7.03
CA VAL A 130 1.57 -9.86 -5.67
C VAL A 130 0.76 -10.81 -4.79
N LEU A 131 1.45 -11.50 -3.90
CA LEU A 131 0.87 -12.41 -2.92
C LEU A 131 0.47 -11.66 -1.64
N LEU A 132 1.19 -10.58 -1.34
CA LEU A 132 0.93 -9.67 -0.23
C LEU A 132 1.54 -8.30 -0.53
N CYS A 133 0.79 -7.23 -0.27
CA CYS A 133 1.28 -5.85 -0.31
C CYS A 133 0.89 -5.18 0.99
N VAL A 134 1.88 -4.89 1.83
CA VAL A 134 1.66 -4.36 3.17
C VAL A 134 2.47 -3.09 3.38
N GLU A 135 1.88 -2.16 4.12
CA GLU A 135 2.45 -0.85 4.44
C GLU A 135 2.40 -0.68 5.95
N GLY A 136 3.54 -0.42 6.57
CA GLY A 136 3.64 -0.26 8.00
C GLY A 136 5.02 0.25 8.42
N ARG A 137 5.12 0.71 9.66
CA ARG A 137 6.39 1.04 10.31
C ARG A 137 7.32 -0.17 10.37
N GLU A 138 6.76 -1.37 10.48
CA GLU A 138 7.50 -2.62 10.38
C GLU A 138 6.71 -3.62 9.52
N ALA A 139 7.41 -4.37 8.68
CA ALA A 139 6.86 -5.54 8.01
C ALA A 139 7.93 -6.63 8.00
N THR A 140 7.68 -7.77 8.64
CA THR A 140 8.69 -8.80 8.91
C THR A 140 8.18 -10.17 8.49
N LEU A 141 8.87 -10.82 7.53
CA LEU A 141 8.64 -12.22 7.18
C LEU A 141 9.32 -13.14 8.21
N ARG A 142 8.52 -13.95 8.89
CA ARG A 142 8.97 -14.91 9.90
C ARG A 142 9.45 -16.21 9.25
N ALA A 143 10.18 -17.01 10.02
CA ALA A 143 10.74 -18.27 9.54
C ALA A 143 9.68 -19.30 9.14
N ASP A 144 8.49 -19.23 9.72
CA ASP A 144 7.33 -20.06 9.39
C ASP A 144 6.59 -19.58 8.13
N GLY A 145 7.05 -18.50 7.51
CA GLY A 145 6.44 -17.92 6.32
C GLY A 145 5.36 -16.88 6.58
N SER A 146 4.95 -16.68 7.83
CA SER A 146 3.98 -15.64 8.17
C SER A 146 4.59 -14.24 8.05
N VAL A 147 3.78 -13.25 7.70
CA VAL A 147 4.20 -11.85 7.60
C VAL A 147 3.54 -11.07 8.73
N TYR A 148 4.36 -10.51 9.61
CA TYR A 148 3.93 -9.56 10.63
C TYR A 148 4.01 -8.14 10.08
N VAL A 149 3.01 -7.32 10.33
CA VAL A 149 2.95 -5.93 9.89
C VAL A 149 2.51 -5.06 11.05
N LEU A 150 3.29 -4.03 11.37
CA LEU A 150 2.94 -3.00 12.32
C LEU A 150 2.70 -1.69 11.58
N SER A 151 1.46 -1.21 11.54
CA SER A 151 1.07 0.01 10.83
C SER A 151 0.59 1.07 11.82
N GLU A 152 1.23 2.23 11.86
CA GLU A 152 0.72 3.38 12.62
C GLU A 152 -0.54 3.94 11.95
N LEU A 153 -1.56 4.28 12.74
CA LEU A 153 -2.84 4.78 12.24
C LEU A 153 -2.87 6.31 12.10
N GLY A 154 -1.86 6.98 12.65
CA GLY A 154 -1.67 8.43 12.50
C GLY A 154 -2.74 9.26 13.20
N ASP A 155 -3.26 8.78 14.32
CA ASP A 155 -4.22 9.49 15.14
C ASP A 155 -3.55 10.20 16.34
N GLU A 156 -4.33 10.96 17.10
CA GLU A 156 -3.82 11.88 18.13
C GLU A 156 -3.09 11.17 19.26
N VAL A 157 -3.52 9.94 19.57
CA VAL A 157 -3.07 9.18 20.74
C VAL A 157 -2.04 8.10 20.38
N GLY A 158 -1.77 7.89 19.08
CA GLY A 158 -0.70 7.04 18.59
C GLY A 158 -1.07 5.56 18.47
N HIS A 159 -2.29 5.26 18.04
CA HIS A 159 -2.69 3.88 17.76
C HIS A 159 -1.88 3.28 16.60
N ALA A 160 -1.62 1.98 16.72
CA ALA A 160 -1.05 1.16 15.68
C ALA A 160 -1.83 -0.16 15.55
N ARG A 161 -1.78 -0.75 14.36
CA ARG A 161 -2.34 -2.07 14.08
C ARG A 161 -1.21 -3.06 13.86
N ALA A 162 -1.20 -4.13 14.65
CA ALA A 162 -0.38 -5.31 14.41
C ALA A 162 -1.21 -6.36 13.67
N ALA A 163 -0.85 -6.66 12.42
CA ALA A 163 -1.50 -7.69 11.63
C ALA A 163 -0.53 -8.85 11.35
N VAL A 164 -1.02 -10.07 11.43
CA VAL A 164 -0.27 -11.28 11.02
C VAL A 164 -0.98 -11.90 9.84
N TYR A 165 -0.25 -12.14 8.77
CA TYR A 165 -0.71 -12.82 7.57
C TYR A 165 -0.04 -14.19 7.46
N THR A 166 -0.80 -15.24 7.20
CA THR A 166 -0.29 -16.59 7.00
C THR A 166 -0.36 -16.99 5.53
N PRO A 167 0.60 -17.78 5.03
CA PRO A 167 0.57 -18.29 3.67
C PRO A 167 -0.58 -19.28 3.49
N THR A 168 -1.16 -19.25 2.29
CA THR A 168 -2.25 -20.09 1.80
C THR A 168 -1.93 -20.50 0.36
N ALA A 169 -2.72 -21.41 -0.23
CA ALA A 169 -2.50 -21.85 -1.61
C ALA A 169 -2.59 -20.71 -2.66
N GLU A 170 -3.30 -19.62 -2.34
CA GLU A 170 -3.55 -18.50 -3.26
C GLU A 170 -2.71 -17.25 -2.94
N GLY A 171 -1.90 -17.26 -1.87
CA GLY A 171 -1.16 -16.10 -1.39
C GLY A 171 -1.23 -16.00 0.13
N TYR A 172 -1.49 -14.81 0.67
CA TYR A 172 -1.55 -14.58 2.11
C TYR A 172 -2.95 -14.23 2.60
N ALA A 173 -3.35 -14.78 3.74
CA ALA A 173 -4.60 -14.44 4.43
C ALA A 173 -4.33 -13.81 5.79
N LEU A 174 -5.17 -12.85 6.21
CA LEU A 174 -5.07 -12.26 7.54
C LEU A 174 -5.44 -13.30 8.61
N ALA A 175 -4.48 -13.65 9.46
CA ALA A 175 -4.66 -14.60 10.56
C ALA A 175 -5.05 -13.91 11.87
N SER A 176 -4.44 -12.76 12.17
CA SER A 176 -4.80 -11.94 13.33
C SER A 176 -4.58 -10.45 13.07
N SER A 177 -5.29 -9.62 13.82
CA SER A 177 -5.14 -8.17 13.80
C SER A 177 -5.46 -7.62 15.18
N ASP A 178 -4.45 -7.04 15.83
CA ASP A 178 -4.54 -6.47 17.17
C ASP A 178 -4.31 -4.95 17.13
N MET A 179 -5.01 -4.23 18.00
CA MET A 179 -4.78 -2.80 18.22
C MET A 179 -3.77 -2.62 19.33
N LEU A 180 -2.78 -1.75 19.11
CA LEU A 180 -1.68 -1.49 20.02
C LEU A 180 -1.36 0.01 20.05
N TRP A 181 -0.46 0.39 20.94
CA TRP A 181 0.17 1.71 20.95
C TRP A 181 1.47 1.68 20.18
N ALA A 182 1.64 2.58 19.20
CA ALA A 182 2.83 2.68 18.35
C ALA A 182 4.13 2.85 19.15
N GLN A 183 4.06 3.50 20.32
CA GLN A 183 5.19 3.75 21.22
C GLN A 183 5.11 2.95 22.54
N GLY A 184 4.22 1.95 22.61
CA GLY A 184 3.99 1.15 23.82
C GLY A 184 3.13 1.84 24.90
N ALA A 185 2.80 3.12 24.73
CA ALA A 185 1.88 3.88 25.57
C ALA A 185 1.13 4.94 24.73
N PRO A 186 -0.07 5.38 25.15
CA PRO A 186 -0.80 6.44 24.48
C PRO A 186 -0.14 7.80 24.71
N VAL A 187 -0.24 8.67 23.70
CA VAL A 187 0.06 10.10 23.86
C VAL A 187 -1.20 10.79 24.36
N TRP A 188 -1.21 11.22 25.62
CA TRP A 188 -2.40 11.85 26.19
C TRP A 188 -2.65 13.23 25.59
N PRO A 189 -3.87 13.51 25.08
CA PRO A 189 -4.22 14.82 24.56
C PRO A 189 -4.11 15.89 25.65
N GLN A 190 -3.60 17.07 25.29
CA GLN A 190 -3.31 18.16 26.24
C GLN A 190 -4.31 19.33 26.15
N SER A 191 -5.36 19.21 25.34
CA SER A 191 -6.39 20.24 25.19
C SER A 191 -7.78 19.62 25.03
N PRO A 192 -8.86 20.35 25.37
CA PRO A 192 -10.23 19.87 25.14
C PRO A 192 -10.51 19.49 23.68
N GLU A 193 -9.97 20.26 22.73
CA GLU A 193 -10.11 19.99 21.30
C GLU A 193 -9.40 18.68 20.92
N ALA A 194 -8.21 18.46 21.45
CA ALA A 194 -7.44 17.24 21.23
C ALA A 194 -8.13 16.01 21.88
N CYS A 195 -8.73 16.17 23.08
CA CYS A 195 -9.55 15.12 23.70
C CYS A 195 -10.79 14.78 22.85
N ALA A 196 -11.48 15.79 22.32
CA ALA A 196 -12.64 15.56 21.45
C ALA A 196 -12.24 14.86 20.15
N LEU A 197 -11.10 15.24 19.55
CA LEU A 197 -10.56 14.58 18.36
C LEU A 197 -10.16 13.13 18.64
N ALA A 198 -9.45 12.88 19.75
CA ALA A 198 -9.07 11.53 20.19
C ALA A 198 -10.29 10.65 20.43
N ALA A 199 -11.36 11.18 21.04
CA ALA A 199 -12.61 10.44 21.23
C ALA A 199 -13.27 10.02 19.91
N LEU A 200 -13.31 10.93 18.92
CA LEU A 200 -13.85 10.64 17.60
C LEU A 200 -12.99 9.59 16.87
N GLN A 201 -11.67 9.71 16.92
CA GLN A 201 -10.74 8.77 16.32
C GLN A 201 -10.87 7.37 16.96
N ALA A 202 -10.90 7.28 18.29
CA ALA A 202 -11.15 6.03 19.01
C ALA A 202 -12.50 5.39 18.61
N GLN A 203 -13.55 6.19 18.43
CA GLN A 203 -14.84 5.69 17.99
C GLN A 203 -14.80 5.12 16.56
N LEU A 204 -14.05 5.74 15.64
CA LEU A 204 -13.82 5.22 14.28
C LEU A 204 -13.04 3.90 14.29
N LEU A 205 -12.26 3.65 15.33
CA LEU A 205 -11.53 2.41 15.57
C LEU A 205 -12.33 1.37 16.39
N ALA A 206 -13.59 1.65 16.71
CA ALA A 206 -14.45 0.84 17.56
C ALA A 206 -13.95 0.64 19.01
N LEU A 207 -13.20 1.61 19.54
CA LEU A 207 -12.65 1.63 20.90
C LEU A 207 -13.54 2.48 21.83
N SER A 208 -14.82 2.11 21.95
CA SER A 208 -15.82 2.94 22.63
C SER A 208 -15.49 3.26 24.10
N GLY A 209 -14.92 2.30 24.84
CA GLY A 209 -14.53 2.53 26.24
C GLY A 209 -13.40 3.55 26.39
N GLU A 210 -12.52 3.63 25.39
CA GLU A 210 -11.45 4.63 25.36
C GLU A 210 -11.99 6.01 24.97
N ALA A 211 -12.89 6.05 23.99
CA ALA A 211 -13.59 7.27 23.58
C ALA A 211 -14.33 7.93 24.75
N GLU A 212 -15.00 7.13 25.59
CA GLU A 212 -15.64 7.61 26.82
C GLU A 212 -14.63 8.19 27.81
N GLY A 213 -13.44 7.58 27.93
CA GLY A 213 -12.35 8.05 28.78
C GLY A 213 -11.88 9.46 28.43
N TYR A 214 -11.76 9.79 27.14
CA TYR A 214 -11.37 11.13 26.68
C TYR A 214 -12.44 12.21 26.94
N LEU A 215 -13.71 11.82 27.00
CA LEU A 215 -14.83 12.73 27.24
C LEU A 215 -15.21 12.86 28.71
N ALA A 216 -14.64 12.03 29.60
CA ALA A 216 -14.94 12.05 31.01
C ALA A 216 -14.45 13.35 31.69
N ALA A 217 -15.29 13.91 32.56
CA ALA A 217 -14.97 15.10 33.35
C ALA A 217 -13.85 14.78 34.36
N GLY A 218 -12.61 15.18 34.06
CA GLY A 218 -11.46 14.97 34.95
C GLY A 218 -10.08 15.12 34.32
N TYR A 219 -9.97 15.17 32.99
CA TYR A 219 -8.68 15.11 32.29
C TYR A 219 -8.12 16.45 31.77
N ALA A 220 -8.89 17.54 31.85
CA ALA A 220 -8.34 18.88 31.64
C ALA A 220 -7.71 19.39 32.95
N ARG A 221 -6.40 19.20 33.13
CA ARG A 221 -5.61 19.94 34.11
C ARG A 221 -4.38 20.55 33.43
#